data_AF-A0A497P5E9-F1
#
_entry.id   AF-A0A497P5E9-F1
#
_cell.length_a   1.000
_cell.length_b   1.000
_cell.length_c   1.000
_cell.angle_alpha   90.00
_cell.angle_beta   90.00
_cell.angle_gamma   90.00
#
_symmetry.space_group_name_H-M   'P 1'
#
loop_
_entity.id
_entity.type
_entity.pdbx_description
1 polymer ?
#
loop_
_entity_poly.entity_id
_entity_poly.type
_entity_poly.pdbx_seq_one_letter_code
_entity_poly.pdbx_strand_id
1 'polypeptide(L)'
;MGYNNATNQHISDSELFDCLQHKQNLQKIKQLLREGIEIRAKGTIIIEDTGITYIHPCISETGKVTAEARLKTSPEGTSDLKYGFYDPIQLCTIMNITDFFKDTRCSPNLGVGRATIDDKTALIYKDGRINVRKAKDKEDAIQTIRLISRSLWGAIICSYCGNASIDCASGGCEECITRICPVISGGPPDPTVTSRSMVQQTSVSTIFGKVKILETKEYFEEGIRQLDDAFDIFEKTSLNILKKQPFNSSALKTIKDKIAEINKLAIKFIVETPDVYDAAIGLILSGVAMDITRMADGLKIVTSSKKALSPNLKELFSEAVTLATEAYHAFKAVNFEKAEHVAERYVKFRKQWMEAFREMSEKDVLIGIEKIAINGFYLSRLLIKPLPT
;
A
#
# COMPACT_ATOMS: atom_id res chain seq x y z
N MET A 1 -68.86 -21.35 -30.47
CA MET A 1 -69.55 -21.92 -29.28
C MET A 1 -68.76 -23.13 -28.82
N GLY A 2 -68.43 -23.21 -27.53
CA GLY A 2 -67.92 -24.44 -26.89
C GLY A 2 -66.49 -24.39 -26.33
N TYR A 3 -66.36 -24.00 -25.07
CA TYR A 3 -65.19 -24.15 -24.19
C TYR A 3 -65.09 -25.57 -23.60
N ASN A 4 -63.86 -26.07 -23.39
CA ASN A 4 -63.32 -26.75 -22.17
C ASN A 4 -62.10 -27.61 -22.56
N ASN A 5 -60.87 -27.28 -22.17
CA ASN A 5 -60.20 -27.49 -20.87
C ASN A 5 -60.13 -28.95 -20.40
N ALA A 6 -58.93 -29.52 -20.42
CA ALA A 6 -58.21 -30.15 -19.29
C ALA A 6 -57.16 -31.15 -19.80
N THR A 7 -55.94 -30.70 -20.08
CA THR A 7 -54.78 -31.59 -20.15
C THR A 7 -54.21 -31.77 -18.74
N ASN A 8 -54.55 -32.92 -18.15
CA ASN A 8 -53.87 -33.45 -16.96
C ASN A 8 -52.37 -33.59 -17.25
N GLN A 9 -51.55 -32.70 -16.71
CA GLN A 9 -50.13 -32.96 -16.55
C GLN A 9 -49.96 -33.85 -15.32
N HIS A 10 -49.68 -35.14 -15.58
CA HIS A 10 -49.14 -36.06 -14.59
C HIS A 10 -47.81 -35.48 -14.07
N ILE A 11 -47.84 -34.92 -12.85
CA ILE A 11 -46.62 -34.64 -12.09
C ILE A 11 -46.03 -36.00 -11.73
N SER A 12 -44.79 -36.23 -12.12
CA SER A 12 -44.11 -37.50 -11.83
C SER A 12 -43.87 -37.64 -10.33
N ASP A 13 -43.97 -38.86 -9.79
CA ASP A 13 -43.71 -39.14 -8.36
C ASP A 13 -42.32 -38.66 -7.90
N SER A 14 -41.36 -38.50 -8.83
CA SER A 14 -40.03 -37.94 -8.56
C SER A 14 -40.03 -36.44 -8.25
N GLU A 15 -40.87 -35.65 -8.94
CA GLU A 15 -40.98 -34.20 -8.73
C GLU A 15 -41.78 -33.90 -7.46
N LEU A 16 -42.73 -34.77 -7.11
CA LEU A 16 -43.46 -34.69 -5.84
C LEU A 16 -42.51 -34.97 -4.65
N PHE A 17 -41.62 -35.95 -4.79
CA PHE A 17 -40.63 -36.33 -3.78
C PHE A 17 -39.60 -35.22 -3.55
N ASP A 18 -39.08 -34.60 -4.60
CA ASP A 18 -38.12 -33.49 -4.52
C ASP A 18 -38.73 -32.24 -3.85
N CYS A 19 -40.01 -31.96 -4.13
CA CYS A 19 -40.73 -30.83 -3.52
C CYS A 19 -41.04 -31.08 -2.03
N LEU A 20 -41.33 -32.34 -1.65
CA LEU A 20 -41.49 -32.76 -0.25
C LEU A 20 -40.18 -32.67 0.53
N GLN A 21 -39.08 -33.13 -0.06
CA GLN A 21 -37.74 -33.07 0.54
C GLN A 21 -37.27 -31.62 0.69
N HIS A 22 -37.57 -30.74 -0.27
CA HIS A 22 -37.29 -29.31 -0.18
C HIS A 22 -38.10 -28.63 0.95
N LYS A 23 -39.39 -28.97 1.10
CA LYS A 23 -40.22 -28.46 2.20
C LYS A 23 -39.74 -28.94 3.58
N GLN A 24 -39.33 -30.20 3.70
CA GLN A 24 -38.77 -30.75 4.94
C GLN A 24 -37.42 -30.10 5.27
N ASN A 25 -36.55 -29.89 4.28
CA ASN A 25 -35.29 -29.15 4.47
C ASN A 25 -35.53 -27.70 4.88
N LEU A 26 -36.52 -27.03 4.29
CA LEU A 26 -36.89 -25.66 4.65
C LEU A 26 -37.44 -25.59 6.09
N GLN A 27 -38.23 -26.58 6.51
CA GLN A 27 -38.72 -26.69 7.89
C GLN A 27 -37.58 -26.98 8.87
N LYS A 28 -36.63 -27.86 8.51
CA LYS A 28 -35.44 -28.15 9.31
C LYS A 28 -34.53 -26.94 9.43
N ILE A 29 -34.34 -26.16 8.36
CA ILE A 29 -33.62 -24.87 8.40
C ILE A 29 -34.35 -23.87 9.29
N LYS A 30 -35.67 -23.73 9.15
CA LYS A 30 -36.47 -22.85 10.02
C LYS A 30 -36.43 -23.27 11.49
N GLN A 31 -36.38 -24.56 11.76
CA GLN A 31 -36.24 -25.12 13.10
C GLN A 31 -34.84 -24.85 13.66
N LEU A 32 -33.78 -25.12 12.90
CA LEU A 32 -32.40 -24.78 13.28
C LEU A 32 -32.20 -23.28 13.50
N LEU A 33 -32.87 -22.43 12.72
CA LEU A 33 -32.87 -20.98 12.91
C LEU A 33 -33.62 -20.56 14.19
N ARG A 34 -34.73 -21.24 14.55
CA ARG A 34 -35.43 -21.00 15.83
C ARG A 34 -34.64 -21.52 17.02
N GLU A 35 -34.06 -22.71 16.92
CA GLU A 35 -33.18 -23.30 17.93
C GLU A 35 -31.92 -22.44 18.13
N GLY A 36 -31.35 -21.89 17.05
CA GLY A 36 -30.25 -20.93 17.11
C GLY A 36 -30.62 -19.56 17.72
N ILE A 37 -31.91 -19.20 17.75
CA ILE A 37 -32.44 -18.03 18.46
C ILE A 37 -32.74 -18.36 19.94
N GLU A 38 -33.12 -19.60 20.25
CA GLU A 38 -33.42 -20.08 21.61
C GLU A 38 -32.16 -20.39 22.44
N ILE A 39 -31.08 -20.85 21.80
CA ILE A 39 -29.74 -20.81 22.39
C ILE A 39 -29.34 -19.33 22.40
N ARG A 40 -29.35 -18.69 23.57
CA ARG A 40 -29.09 -17.24 23.77
C ARG A 40 -27.70 -16.75 23.30
N ALA A 41 -27.35 -16.88 22.03
CA ALA A 41 -26.40 -16.00 21.37
C ALA A 41 -27.17 -14.74 20.94
N LYS A 42 -27.76 -14.01 21.90
CA LYS A 42 -28.27 -12.67 21.65
C LYS A 42 -27.06 -11.76 21.45
N GLY A 43 -26.52 -11.78 20.23
CA GLY A 43 -25.54 -10.81 19.79
C GLY A 43 -26.18 -9.44 19.88
N THR A 44 -25.78 -8.61 20.84
CA THR A 44 -26.14 -7.19 20.83
C THR A 44 -25.30 -6.53 19.75
N ILE A 45 -25.95 -6.03 18.70
CA ILE A 45 -25.30 -5.14 17.74
C ILE A 45 -25.39 -3.74 18.32
N ILE A 46 -24.24 -3.20 18.74
CA ILE A 46 -24.15 -1.81 19.20
C ILE A 46 -23.56 -1.02 18.02
N ILE A 47 -24.39 -0.21 17.39
CA ILE A 47 -23.97 0.79 16.40
C ILE A 47 -23.71 2.07 17.18
N GLU A 48 -22.45 2.47 17.27
CA GLU A 48 -22.09 3.75 17.90
C GLU A 48 -21.87 4.83 16.84
N ASP A 49 -22.07 6.09 17.24
CA ASP A 49 -21.81 7.27 16.39
C ASP A 49 -20.34 7.37 15.94
N THR A 50 -19.44 6.58 16.52
CA THR A 50 -17.99 6.53 16.23
C THR A 50 -17.62 5.67 15.02
N GLY A 51 -18.54 5.39 14.09
CA GLY A 51 -18.23 4.69 12.83
C GLY A 51 -17.77 3.23 12.97
N ILE A 52 -17.93 2.62 14.16
CA ILE A 52 -17.60 1.22 14.46
C ILE A 52 -18.88 0.48 14.87
N THR A 53 -19.10 -0.70 14.31
CA THR A 53 -20.19 -1.60 14.68
C THR A 53 -19.64 -2.75 15.52
N TYR A 54 -20.20 -2.95 16.71
CA TYR A 54 -19.80 -4.02 17.62
C TYR A 54 -20.82 -5.14 17.63
N ILE A 55 -20.34 -6.38 17.69
CA ILE A 55 -21.15 -7.58 17.89
C ILE A 55 -20.64 -8.30 19.14
N HIS A 56 -21.47 -8.37 20.18
CA HIS A 56 -21.16 -9.06 21.43
C HIS A 56 -22.27 -10.05 21.85
N PRO A 57 -21.95 -11.31 22.21
CA PRO A 57 -20.62 -11.91 22.22
C PRO A 57 -20.08 -12.14 20.80
N CYS A 58 -18.76 -12.25 20.68
CA CYS A 58 -18.10 -12.68 19.46
C CYS A 58 -18.67 -14.05 19.04
N ILE A 59 -19.14 -14.16 17.80
CA ILE A 59 -19.76 -15.40 17.27
C ILE A 59 -18.82 -16.61 17.42
N SER A 60 -17.51 -16.39 17.37
CA SER A 60 -16.50 -17.45 17.49
C SER A 60 -16.04 -17.74 18.92
N GLU A 61 -16.35 -16.90 19.92
CA GLU A 61 -15.86 -17.10 21.30
C GLU A 61 -16.68 -16.31 22.33
N THR A 62 -17.25 -17.01 23.32
CA THR A 62 -18.04 -16.42 24.41
C THR A 62 -17.18 -15.48 25.26
N GLY A 63 -17.71 -14.30 25.60
CA GLY A 63 -17.02 -13.30 26.42
C GLY A 63 -16.11 -12.33 25.65
N LYS A 64 -15.90 -12.53 24.34
CA LYS A 64 -15.11 -11.64 23.48
C LYS A 64 -15.97 -10.72 22.63
N VAL A 65 -15.36 -9.75 21.96
CA VAL A 65 -16.02 -8.78 21.06
C VAL A 65 -15.55 -8.99 19.62
N THR A 66 -16.49 -8.85 18.68
CA THR A 66 -16.18 -8.57 17.27
C THR A 66 -16.46 -7.09 17.00
N ALA A 67 -15.54 -6.41 16.33
CA ALA A 67 -15.74 -5.04 15.88
C ALA A 67 -15.53 -4.96 14.36
N GLU A 68 -16.41 -4.23 13.69
CA GLU A 68 -16.25 -3.85 12.29
C GLU A 68 -16.14 -2.33 12.18
N ALA A 69 -15.09 -1.85 11.52
CA ALA A 69 -14.89 -0.46 11.21
C ALA A 69 -14.77 -0.26 9.71
N ARG A 70 -15.21 0.90 9.22
CA ARG A 70 -14.93 1.34 7.86
C ARG A 70 -14.14 2.63 7.91
N LEU A 71 -12.87 2.54 7.54
CA LEU A 71 -11.98 3.69 7.50
C LEU A 71 -12.43 4.68 6.41
N LYS A 72 -12.25 5.98 6.67
CA LYS A 72 -12.55 7.07 5.74
C LYS A 72 -11.29 7.92 5.56
N THR A 73 -10.99 8.30 4.32
CA THR A 73 -9.78 9.06 3.96
C THR A 73 -9.88 10.56 4.22
N SER A 74 -11.07 11.10 4.55
CA SER A 74 -11.27 12.52 4.84
C SER A 74 -12.21 12.74 6.04
N PRO A 75 -11.94 13.72 6.92
CA PRO A 75 -12.87 14.16 7.97
C PRO A 75 -14.21 14.65 7.41
N GLU A 76 -14.22 15.16 6.18
CA GLU A 76 -15.40 15.79 5.54
C GLU A 76 -16.38 14.79 4.91
N GLY A 77 -16.18 13.50 5.12
CA GLY A 77 -17.29 12.56 5.05
C GLY A 77 -17.85 12.22 3.68
N THR A 78 -17.38 12.73 2.54
CA THR A 78 -17.74 12.17 1.21
C THR A 78 -16.69 12.55 0.17
N SER A 79 -15.52 11.92 0.19
CA SER A 79 -14.72 11.84 -1.03
C SER A 79 -15.16 10.58 -1.76
N ASP A 80 -15.80 10.74 -2.92
CA ASP A 80 -16.04 9.66 -3.85
C ASP A 80 -14.70 8.93 -4.05
N LEU A 81 -14.59 7.68 -3.56
CA LEU A 81 -13.35 6.90 -3.58
C LEU A 81 -13.10 6.41 -5.02
N LYS A 82 -12.94 7.35 -5.95
CA LYS A 82 -12.78 7.13 -7.39
C LYS A 82 -11.75 6.03 -7.69
N TYR A 83 -10.70 5.96 -6.88
CA TYR A 83 -9.58 5.06 -7.04
C TYR A 83 -9.58 3.88 -6.05
N GLY A 84 -10.58 3.78 -5.15
CA GLY A 84 -10.59 2.84 -4.03
C GLY A 84 -9.94 3.39 -2.76
N PHE A 85 -9.81 2.55 -1.72
CA PHE A 85 -9.24 2.95 -0.42
C PHE A 85 -7.81 2.45 -0.23
N TYR A 86 -7.57 1.13 -0.32
CA TYR A 86 -6.22 0.55 -0.28
C TYR A 86 -5.80 0.08 -1.66
N ASP A 87 -4.55 0.33 -2.01
CA ASP A 87 -3.88 -0.37 -3.11
C ASP A 87 -3.70 -1.84 -2.70
N PRO A 88 -4.28 -2.82 -3.43
CA PRO A 88 -4.26 -4.21 -3.01
C PRO A 88 -2.86 -4.84 -3.01
N ILE A 89 -1.94 -4.35 -3.84
CA ILE A 89 -0.56 -4.85 -3.91
C ILE A 89 0.22 -4.34 -2.71
N GLN A 90 0.12 -3.04 -2.41
CA GLN A 90 0.77 -2.43 -1.26
C GLN A 90 0.19 -2.96 0.05
N LEU A 91 -1.14 -3.16 0.13
CA LEU A 91 -1.80 -3.80 1.26
C LEU A 91 -1.15 -5.15 1.58
N CYS A 92 -1.08 -6.04 0.61
CA CYS A 92 -0.50 -7.36 0.82
C CYS A 92 1.01 -7.30 1.10
N THR A 93 1.73 -6.38 0.46
CA THR A 93 3.16 -6.20 0.69
C THR A 93 3.42 -5.82 2.14
N ILE A 94 2.75 -4.76 2.64
CA ILE A 94 2.89 -4.29 4.03
C ILE A 94 2.45 -5.37 5.02
N MET A 95 1.34 -6.07 4.76
CA MET A 95 0.88 -7.16 5.64
C MET A 95 1.87 -8.32 5.76
N ASN A 96 2.61 -8.63 4.69
CA ASN A 96 3.54 -9.77 4.68
C ASN A 96 4.91 -9.45 5.28
N ILE A 97 5.32 -8.18 5.29
CA ILE A 97 6.64 -7.78 5.80
C ILE A 97 6.61 -7.39 7.28
N THR A 98 5.45 -6.97 7.79
CA THR A 98 5.34 -6.40 9.14
C THR A 98 5.20 -7.49 10.21
N ASP A 99 6.02 -7.41 11.25
CA ASP A 99 6.03 -8.39 12.35
C ASP A 99 4.75 -8.36 13.23
N PHE A 100 3.99 -7.25 13.18
CA PHE A 100 2.71 -7.09 13.89
C PHE A 100 1.60 -8.02 13.33
N PHE A 101 1.72 -8.45 12.07
CA PHE A 101 0.77 -9.36 11.42
C PHE A 101 1.34 -10.79 11.38
N LYS A 102 0.77 -11.69 12.19
CA LYS A 102 1.11 -13.11 12.20
C LYS A 102 0.13 -13.89 11.32
N ASP A 103 0.53 -15.07 10.84
CA ASP A 103 -0.32 -15.97 10.03
C ASP A 103 -0.99 -15.28 8.83
N THR A 104 -0.28 -14.34 8.22
CA THR A 104 -0.81 -13.49 7.15
C THR A 104 -1.19 -14.30 5.92
N ARG A 105 -2.40 -14.05 5.41
CA ARG A 105 -2.86 -14.49 4.08
C ARG A 105 -3.48 -13.30 3.40
N CYS A 106 -2.90 -12.86 2.28
CA CYS A 106 -3.42 -11.72 1.53
C CYS A 106 -3.54 -12.04 0.05
N SER A 107 -4.65 -11.64 -0.56
CA SER A 107 -4.90 -11.79 -1.99
C SER A 107 -5.12 -10.40 -2.61
N PRO A 108 -4.17 -9.91 -3.42
CA PRO A 108 -4.34 -8.65 -4.14
C PRO A 108 -5.56 -8.66 -5.07
N ASN A 109 -5.81 -9.81 -5.72
CA ASN A 109 -6.93 -9.97 -6.66
C ASN A 109 -8.30 -9.88 -5.97
N LEU A 110 -8.44 -10.54 -4.81
CA LEU A 110 -9.67 -10.47 -4.03
C LEU A 110 -9.75 -9.15 -3.23
N GLY A 111 -8.62 -8.47 -3.03
CA GLY A 111 -8.54 -7.28 -2.20
C GLY A 111 -8.87 -7.56 -0.73
N VAL A 112 -8.43 -8.72 -0.22
CA VAL A 112 -8.67 -9.12 1.16
C VAL A 112 -7.39 -9.68 1.79
N GLY A 113 -7.13 -9.24 3.01
CA GLY A 113 -6.08 -9.73 3.89
C GLY A 113 -6.67 -10.32 5.15
N ARG A 114 -6.05 -11.38 5.66
CA ARG A 114 -6.31 -11.97 6.98
C ARG A 114 -5.00 -12.05 7.73
N ALA A 115 -4.99 -11.63 8.98
CA ALA A 115 -3.85 -11.77 9.88
C ALA A 115 -4.29 -12.02 11.32
N THR A 116 -3.37 -12.55 12.12
CA THR A 116 -3.45 -12.66 13.57
C THR A 116 -2.66 -11.52 14.21
N ILE A 117 -3.27 -10.80 15.15
CA ILE A 117 -2.64 -9.70 15.91
C ILE A 117 -2.98 -9.92 17.38
N ASP A 118 -2.00 -10.19 18.24
CA ASP A 118 -2.21 -10.48 19.69
C ASP A 118 -3.41 -11.40 19.95
N ASP A 119 -3.41 -12.57 19.29
CA ASP A 119 -4.45 -13.61 19.33
C ASP A 119 -5.84 -13.21 18.77
N LYS A 120 -5.98 -12.00 18.25
CA LYS A 120 -7.16 -11.52 17.51
C LYS A 120 -7.04 -11.87 16.04
N THR A 121 -8.15 -12.16 15.38
CA THR A 121 -8.18 -12.32 13.92
C THR A 121 -8.67 -11.04 13.28
N ALA A 122 -7.86 -10.45 12.40
CA ALA A 122 -8.21 -9.29 11.59
C ALA A 122 -8.50 -9.71 10.14
N LEU A 123 -9.63 -9.27 9.60
CA LEU A 123 -9.92 -9.29 8.16
C LEU A 123 -9.89 -7.84 7.65
N ILE A 124 -9.09 -7.59 6.62
CA ILE A 124 -8.83 -6.25 6.08
C ILE A 124 -9.21 -6.27 4.61
N TYR A 125 -10.05 -5.33 4.18
CA TYR A 125 -10.58 -5.27 2.83
C TYR A 125 -10.06 -4.03 2.09
N LYS A 126 -9.88 -4.14 0.78
CA LYS A 126 -9.39 -3.06 -0.09
C LYS A 126 -10.25 -1.79 -0.08
N ASP A 127 -11.48 -1.89 0.40
CA ASP A 127 -12.44 -0.78 0.52
C ASP A 127 -12.38 -0.06 1.87
N GLY A 128 -11.38 -0.38 2.70
CA GLY A 128 -11.15 0.24 4.01
C GLY A 128 -11.93 -0.39 5.16
N ARG A 129 -12.68 -1.48 4.91
CA ARG A 129 -13.31 -2.24 6.00
C ARG A 129 -12.27 -3.07 6.75
N ILE A 130 -12.41 -3.09 8.08
CA ILE A 130 -11.60 -3.90 8.99
C ILE A 130 -12.56 -4.60 9.94
N ASN A 131 -12.46 -5.93 10.03
CA ASN A 131 -13.21 -6.76 10.97
C ASN A 131 -12.23 -7.42 11.95
N VAL A 132 -12.28 -7.02 13.22
CA VAL A 132 -11.48 -7.59 14.30
C VAL A 132 -12.36 -8.55 15.08
N ARG A 133 -11.92 -9.80 15.23
CA ARG A 133 -12.61 -10.84 16.00
C ARG A 133 -11.75 -11.24 17.19
N LYS A 134 -12.40 -11.73 18.24
CA LYS A 134 -11.76 -12.21 19.48
C LYS A 134 -11.03 -11.09 20.25
N ALA A 135 -11.50 -9.85 20.15
CA ALA A 135 -11.01 -8.78 21.03
C ALA A 135 -11.49 -9.03 22.46
N LYS A 136 -10.66 -8.68 23.46
CA LYS A 136 -10.99 -8.82 24.89
C LYS A 136 -12.19 -7.96 25.25
N ASP A 137 -12.20 -6.73 24.76
CA ASP A 137 -13.23 -5.74 24.96
C ASP A 137 -13.26 -4.75 23.78
N LYS A 138 -14.06 -3.69 23.92
CA LYS A 138 -14.19 -2.62 22.93
C LYS A 138 -12.88 -1.87 22.72
N GLU A 139 -12.15 -1.55 23.78
CA GLU A 139 -10.94 -0.74 23.70
C GLU A 139 -9.83 -1.51 22.98
N ASP A 140 -9.66 -2.80 23.31
CA ASP A 140 -8.74 -3.71 22.62
C ASP A 140 -9.06 -3.78 21.12
N ALA A 141 -10.34 -3.82 20.74
CA ALA A 141 -10.75 -3.80 19.34
C ALA A 141 -10.38 -2.48 18.64
N ILE A 142 -10.63 -1.33 19.28
CA ILE A 142 -10.28 0.01 18.76
C ILE A 142 -8.77 0.13 18.57
N GLN A 143 -7.98 -0.24 19.57
CA GLN A 143 -6.52 -0.17 19.50
C GLN A 143 -5.97 -1.06 18.39
N THR A 144 -6.57 -2.24 18.18
CA THR A 144 -6.23 -3.12 17.05
C THR A 144 -6.53 -2.47 15.71
N ILE A 145 -7.69 -1.82 15.56
CA ILE A 145 -8.06 -1.13 14.32
C ILE A 145 -7.12 0.06 14.05
N ARG A 146 -6.77 0.84 15.08
CA ARG A 146 -5.80 1.94 14.98
C ARG A 146 -4.42 1.44 14.56
N LEU A 147 -3.94 0.36 15.16
CA LEU A 147 -2.68 -0.28 14.78
C LEU A 147 -2.69 -0.73 13.31
N ILE A 148 -3.77 -1.38 12.86
CA ILE A 148 -3.94 -1.79 11.45
C ILE A 148 -3.91 -0.57 10.54
N SER A 149 -4.72 0.46 10.84
CA SER A 149 -4.81 1.68 10.05
C SER A 149 -3.46 2.37 9.91
N ARG A 150 -2.73 2.49 11.02
CA ARG A 150 -1.40 3.10 11.11
C ARG A 150 -0.35 2.30 10.35
N SER A 151 -0.33 0.98 10.52
CA SER A 151 0.62 0.09 9.82
C SER A 151 0.40 0.11 8.31
N LEU A 152 -0.86 0.17 7.87
CA LEU A 152 -1.23 0.15 6.46
C LEU A 152 -1.31 1.52 5.80
N TRP A 153 -0.85 2.58 6.49
CA TRP A 153 -0.98 3.95 6.00
C TRP A 153 -0.36 4.15 4.61
N GLY A 154 0.79 3.52 4.35
CA GLY A 154 1.46 3.56 3.04
C GLY A 154 0.64 2.97 1.89
N ALA A 155 -0.30 2.06 2.16
CA ALA A 155 -1.16 1.45 1.15
C ALA A 155 -2.42 2.27 0.83
N ILE A 156 -2.73 3.32 1.59
CA ILE A 156 -3.94 4.12 1.37
C ILE A 156 -3.77 4.93 0.08
N ILE A 157 -4.78 4.91 -0.78
CA ILE A 157 -4.80 5.62 -2.05
C ILE A 157 -5.18 7.08 -1.85
N CYS A 158 -4.39 7.97 -2.45
CA CYS A 158 -4.69 9.39 -2.50
C CYS A 158 -5.91 9.66 -3.38
N SER A 159 -6.93 10.32 -2.82
CA SER A 159 -8.17 10.64 -3.53
C SER A 159 -7.98 11.64 -4.69
N TYR A 160 -6.90 12.42 -4.69
CA TYR A 160 -6.58 13.34 -5.79
C TYR A 160 -5.87 12.60 -6.92
N CYS A 161 -4.66 12.09 -6.69
CA CYS A 161 -3.80 11.58 -7.76
C CYS A 161 -3.90 10.08 -8.00
N GLY A 162 -4.65 9.32 -7.19
CA GLY A 162 -4.84 7.87 -7.36
C GLY A 162 -3.65 6.98 -7.00
N ASN A 163 -2.52 7.56 -6.56
CA ASN A 163 -1.35 6.81 -6.13
C ASN A 163 -1.46 6.39 -4.65
N ALA A 164 -0.80 5.31 -4.28
CA ALA A 164 -0.65 4.92 -2.87
C ALA A 164 0.16 5.97 -2.10
N SER A 165 -0.09 6.10 -0.80
CA SER A 165 0.52 7.12 0.05
C SER A 165 2.04 7.01 0.10
N ILE A 166 2.56 5.79 0.03
CA ILE A 166 4.00 5.52 -0.08
C ILE A 166 4.63 6.16 -1.33
N ASP A 167 3.92 6.16 -2.47
CA ASP A 167 4.37 6.77 -3.71
C ASP A 167 4.21 8.29 -3.68
N CYS A 168 3.14 8.77 -3.04
CA CYS A 168 2.98 10.20 -2.79
C CYS A 168 4.10 10.73 -1.88
N ALA A 169 4.57 9.92 -0.92
CA ALA A 169 5.61 10.28 0.03
C ALA A 169 7.01 10.30 -0.61
N SER A 170 7.23 9.60 -1.72
CA SER A 170 8.51 9.63 -2.45
C SER A 170 8.57 10.62 -3.61
N GLY A 171 7.49 11.37 -3.86
CA GLY A 171 7.45 12.38 -4.92
C GLY A 171 6.80 11.92 -6.22
N GLY A 172 6.25 10.70 -6.29
CA GLY A 172 5.62 10.11 -7.47
C GLY A 172 4.27 10.71 -7.89
N CYS A 173 3.77 11.76 -7.23
CA CYS A 173 2.45 12.32 -7.48
C CYS A 173 2.47 13.54 -8.42
N GLU A 174 2.07 13.42 -9.68
CA GLU A 174 2.08 14.57 -10.61
C GLU A 174 1.14 15.71 -10.18
N GLU A 175 -0.04 15.38 -9.67
CA GLU A 175 -1.07 16.37 -9.31
C GLU A 175 -0.90 16.98 -7.89
N CYS A 176 -0.09 16.35 -7.03
CA CYS A 176 0.13 16.79 -5.64
C CYS A 176 1.53 17.39 -5.44
N ILE A 177 2.15 17.96 -6.48
CA ILE A 177 3.46 18.63 -6.37
C ILE A 177 3.36 19.91 -5.55
N THR A 178 2.33 20.70 -5.80
CA THR A 178 2.17 22.05 -5.21
C THR A 178 1.27 22.06 -3.99
N ARG A 179 0.83 20.89 -3.53
CA ARG A 179 -0.14 20.73 -2.43
C ARG A 179 0.29 19.60 -1.53
N ILE A 180 -0.06 19.69 -0.25
CA ILE A 180 0.15 18.58 0.66
C ILE A 180 -0.81 17.44 0.29
N CYS A 181 -0.30 16.21 0.22
CA CYS A 181 -1.13 15.03 -0.02
C CYS A 181 -2.10 14.87 1.18
N PRO A 182 -3.43 14.79 0.96
CA PRO A 182 -4.40 14.74 2.04
C PRO A 182 -4.25 13.51 2.92
N VAL A 183 -3.73 12.40 2.36
CA VAL A 183 -3.54 11.17 3.12
C VAL A 183 -2.30 11.26 4.02
N ILE A 184 -1.25 11.95 3.56
CA ILE A 184 -0.05 12.18 4.37
C ILE A 184 -0.32 13.27 5.42
N SER A 185 -1.02 14.36 5.07
CA SER A 185 -1.36 15.41 6.05
C SER A 185 -2.41 14.96 7.03
N GLY A 186 -3.40 14.19 6.55
CA GLY A 186 -4.50 13.75 7.37
C GLY A 186 -4.04 12.82 8.48
N GLY A 187 -2.95 12.06 8.30
CA GLY A 187 -2.59 10.96 9.19
C GLY A 187 -3.34 9.67 8.86
N PRO A 188 -2.97 8.53 9.47
CA PRO A 188 -3.69 7.27 9.29
C PRO A 188 -5.13 7.43 9.80
N PRO A 189 -6.17 7.00 9.07
CA PRO A 189 -7.57 7.18 9.49
C PRO A 189 -7.86 6.57 10.87
N ASP A 190 -8.49 7.34 11.76
CA ASP A 190 -8.99 6.84 13.03
C ASP A 190 -10.51 6.82 12.97
N PRO A 191 -11.16 5.64 13.05
CA PRO A 191 -12.61 5.55 12.99
C PRO A 191 -13.31 6.32 14.12
N THR A 192 -12.64 6.59 15.25
CA THR A 192 -13.27 7.27 16.41
C THR A 192 -13.14 8.79 16.37
N VAL A 193 -12.43 9.36 15.40
CA VAL A 193 -12.13 10.81 15.34
C VAL A 193 -12.93 11.45 14.21
N THR A 194 -13.75 12.45 14.55
CA THR A 194 -14.64 13.15 13.60
C THR A 194 -14.06 14.45 13.04
N SER A 195 -12.99 15.00 13.63
CA SER A 195 -12.29 16.18 13.10
C SER A 195 -10.79 16.12 13.45
N ARG A 196 -9.96 16.59 12.51
CA ARG A 196 -8.51 16.76 12.70
C ARG A 196 -8.16 18.24 12.55
N SER A 197 -7.21 18.72 13.35
CA SER A 197 -6.72 20.09 13.32
C SER A 197 -6.02 20.41 11.99
N MET A 198 -6.01 21.69 11.60
CA MET A 198 -5.30 22.16 10.40
C MET A 198 -3.79 21.92 10.52
N VAL A 199 -3.21 21.39 9.43
CA VAL A 199 -1.80 21.00 9.31
C VAL A 199 -0.97 22.14 8.74
N GLN A 200 0.27 22.33 9.21
CA GLN A 200 1.19 23.34 8.67
C GLN A 200 2.16 22.71 7.65
N GLN A 201 2.68 23.52 6.72
CA GLN A 201 3.63 23.07 5.68
C GLN A 201 5.08 23.14 6.18
N THR A 202 5.89 22.12 5.85
CA THR A 202 7.35 22.10 6.06
C THR A 202 8.12 21.57 4.84
N SER A 203 9.45 21.61 4.92
CA SER A 203 10.41 21.04 3.96
C SER A 203 11.10 19.77 4.47
N VAL A 204 11.71 19.00 3.54
CA VAL A 204 12.48 17.78 3.86
C VAL A 204 13.71 18.04 4.75
N SER A 205 14.33 19.22 4.67
CA SER A 205 15.50 19.55 5.51
C SER A 205 15.14 19.61 7.00
N THR A 206 13.95 20.11 7.32
CA THR A 206 13.43 20.15 8.68
C THR A 206 13.13 18.73 9.20
N ILE A 207 12.74 17.81 8.32
CA ILE A 207 12.42 16.42 8.64
C ILE A 207 13.67 15.65 9.09
N PHE A 208 14.77 15.69 8.34
CA PHE A 208 16.01 15.02 8.74
C PHE A 208 16.59 15.59 10.05
N GLY A 209 16.39 16.88 10.31
CA GLY A 209 16.71 17.49 11.60
C GLY A 209 15.83 16.96 12.74
N LYS A 210 14.52 16.86 12.49
CA LYS A 210 13.52 16.42 13.47
C LYS A 210 13.71 14.95 13.88
N VAL A 211 14.09 14.07 12.95
CA VAL A 211 14.33 12.65 13.27
C VAL A 211 15.37 12.47 14.39
N LYS A 212 16.42 13.30 14.44
CA LYS A 212 17.55 13.13 15.38
C LYS A 212 17.14 13.23 16.86
N ILE A 213 16.01 13.85 17.15
CA ILE A 213 15.49 14.04 18.51
C ILE A 213 14.37 13.05 18.87
N LEU A 214 13.93 12.21 17.94
CA LEU A 214 12.89 11.21 18.18
C LEU A 214 13.47 9.98 18.90
N GLU A 215 12.67 9.37 19.76
CA GLU A 215 13.01 8.09 20.41
C GLU A 215 13.16 6.95 19.38
N THR A 216 12.41 7.02 18.28
CA THR A 216 12.39 6.03 17.19
C THR A 216 13.48 6.25 16.13
N LYS A 217 14.41 7.19 16.35
CA LYS A 217 15.43 7.58 15.35
C LYS A 217 16.27 6.43 14.83
N GLU A 218 16.55 5.43 15.67
CA GLU A 218 17.41 4.29 15.32
C GLU A 218 16.84 3.48 14.15
N TYR A 219 15.51 3.33 14.07
CA TYR A 219 14.87 2.67 12.93
C TYR A 219 15.08 3.44 11.64
N PHE A 220 15.00 4.77 11.69
CA PHE A 220 15.17 5.62 10.53
C PHE A 220 16.62 5.66 10.08
N GLU A 221 17.57 5.84 11.00
CA GLU A 221 19.01 5.87 10.71
C GLU A 221 19.49 4.55 10.11
N GLU A 222 19.06 3.41 10.68
CA GLU A 222 19.34 2.09 10.12
C GLU A 222 18.68 1.91 8.74
N GLY A 223 17.45 2.40 8.55
CA GLY A 223 16.77 2.42 7.26
C GLY A 223 17.56 3.18 6.19
N ILE A 224 18.08 4.37 6.52
CA ILE A 224 18.94 5.17 5.61
C ILE A 224 20.23 4.41 5.28
N ARG A 225 20.86 3.74 6.26
CA ARG A 225 22.06 2.92 6.01
C ARG A 225 21.77 1.77 5.03
N GLN A 226 20.65 1.08 5.20
CA GLN A 226 20.25 0.01 4.28
C GLN A 226 19.89 0.54 2.89
N LEU A 227 19.32 1.75 2.80
CA LEU A 227 19.04 2.42 1.53
C LEU A 227 20.35 2.73 0.79
N ASP A 228 21.34 3.25 1.50
CA ASP A 228 22.67 3.54 0.94
C ASP A 228 23.31 2.28 0.37
N ASP A 229 23.35 1.19 1.14
CA ASP A 229 23.88 -0.08 0.66
C ASP A 229 23.11 -0.61 -0.56
N ALA A 230 21.78 -0.50 -0.57
CA ALA A 230 20.96 -0.95 -1.69
C ALA A 230 21.21 -0.12 -2.94
N PHE A 231 21.37 1.20 -2.79
CA PHE A 231 21.65 2.12 -3.88
C PHE A 231 23.05 1.92 -4.45
N ASP A 232 24.06 1.70 -3.61
CA ASP A 232 25.43 1.39 -4.05
C ASP A 232 25.48 0.11 -4.89
N ILE A 233 24.70 -0.92 -4.51
CA ILE A 233 24.57 -2.14 -5.31
C ILE A 233 23.88 -1.85 -6.65
N PHE A 234 22.82 -1.03 -6.66
CA PHE A 234 22.14 -0.60 -7.88
C PHE A 234 23.11 0.16 -8.82
N GLU A 235 23.85 1.14 -8.31
CA GLU A 235 24.80 1.94 -9.09
C GLU A 235 25.90 1.07 -9.66
N LYS A 236 26.54 0.23 -8.83
CA LYS A 236 27.60 -0.69 -9.28
C LYS A 236 27.09 -1.65 -10.36
N THR A 237 25.88 -2.18 -10.19
CA THR A 237 25.26 -3.08 -11.18
C THR A 237 25.01 -2.36 -12.51
N SER A 238 24.53 -1.11 -12.44
CA SER A 238 24.31 -0.25 -13.62
C SER A 238 25.60 0.03 -14.38
N LEU A 239 26.68 0.37 -13.66
CA LEU A 239 28.01 0.58 -14.25
C LEU A 239 28.58 -0.68 -14.90
N ASN A 240 28.34 -1.85 -14.30
CA ASN A 240 28.75 -3.12 -14.87
C ASN A 240 28.05 -3.41 -16.20
N ILE A 241 26.75 -3.10 -16.31
CA ILE A 241 25.99 -3.21 -17.56
C ILE A 241 26.59 -2.28 -18.63
N LEU A 242 26.90 -1.02 -18.29
CA LEU A 242 27.53 -0.07 -19.21
C LEU A 242 28.92 -0.53 -19.69
N LYS A 243 29.66 -1.24 -18.83
CA LYS A 243 30.97 -1.85 -19.12
C LYS A 243 30.88 -3.22 -19.79
N LYS A 244 29.68 -3.70 -20.13
CA LYS A 244 29.44 -5.04 -20.72
C LYS A 244 29.95 -6.20 -19.87
N GLN A 245 29.97 -6.04 -18.55
CA GLN A 245 30.30 -7.13 -17.63
C GLN A 245 29.09 -8.07 -17.44
N PRO A 246 29.32 -9.34 -17.03
CA PRO A 246 28.25 -10.28 -16.76
C PRO A 246 27.27 -9.73 -15.73
N PHE A 247 25.97 -9.79 -16.04
CA PHE A 247 24.94 -9.34 -15.12
C PHE A 247 24.81 -10.31 -13.95
N ASN A 248 25.00 -9.80 -12.73
CA ASN A 248 24.83 -10.59 -11.52
C ASN A 248 23.38 -10.48 -11.00
N SER A 249 22.56 -11.49 -11.30
CA SER A 249 21.18 -11.56 -10.80
C SER A 249 21.09 -11.65 -9.27
N SER A 250 22.15 -12.10 -8.58
CA SER A 250 22.19 -12.14 -7.12
C SER A 250 22.17 -10.72 -6.51
N ALA A 251 22.73 -9.73 -7.20
CA ALA A 251 22.74 -8.34 -6.75
C ALA A 251 21.31 -7.79 -6.62
N LEU A 252 20.43 -8.11 -7.58
CA LEU A 252 19.02 -7.72 -7.49
C LEU A 252 18.29 -8.37 -6.32
N LYS A 253 18.64 -9.62 -6.00
CA LYS A 253 18.09 -10.30 -4.82
C LYS A 253 18.53 -9.57 -3.55
N THR A 254 19.81 -9.23 -3.42
CA THR A 254 20.32 -8.47 -2.28
C THR A 254 19.65 -7.11 -2.13
N ILE A 255 19.39 -6.39 -3.23
CA ILE A 255 18.61 -5.14 -3.18
C ILE A 255 17.22 -5.44 -2.59
N LYS A 256 16.49 -6.42 -3.12
CA LYS A 256 15.15 -6.77 -2.64
C LYS A 256 15.11 -7.16 -1.17
N ASP A 257 16.09 -7.94 -0.71
CA ASP A 257 16.21 -8.33 0.70
C ASP A 257 16.43 -7.09 1.59
N LYS A 258 17.31 -6.16 1.18
CA LYS A 258 17.52 -4.88 1.90
C LYS A 258 16.26 -4.02 1.93
N ILE A 259 15.55 -3.88 0.81
CA ILE A 259 14.29 -3.14 0.75
C ILE A 259 13.25 -3.72 1.71
N ALA A 260 13.15 -5.06 1.82
CA ALA A 260 12.23 -5.68 2.75
C ALA A 260 12.53 -5.28 4.21
N GLU A 261 13.81 -5.24 4.59
CA GLU A 261 14.24 -4.78 5.91
C GLU A 261 14.00 -3.28 6.11
N ILE A 262 14.25 -2.43 5.10
CA ILE A 262 13.93 -0.99 5.16
C ILE A 262 12.44 -0.77 5.41
N ASN A 263 11.58 -1.50 4.70
CA ASN A 263 10.13 -1.36 4.89
C ASN A 263 9.69 -1.83 6.28
N LYS A 264 10.30 -2.88 6.85
CA LYS A 264 10.05 -3.27 8.25
C LYS A 264 10.39 -2.14 9.22
N LEU A 265 11.57 -1.54 9.06
CA LEU A 265 12.02 -0.43 9.89
C LEU A 265 11.12 0.80 9.73
N ALA A 266 10.72 1.11 8.49
CA ALA A 266 9.80 2.20 8.20
C ALA A 266 8.44 2.01 8.89
N ILE A 267 7.90 0.79 8.88
CA ILE A 267 6.61 0.50 9.51
C ILE A 267 6.72 0.52 11.03
N LYS A 268 7.81 0.00 11.61
CA LYS A 268 8.10 0.15 13.05
C LYS A 268 8.18 1.62 13.44
N PHE A 269 8.91 2.42 12.67
CA PHE A 269 8.97 3.86 12.85
C PHE A 269 7.59 4.51 12.78
N ILE A 270 6.77 4.18 11.78
CA ILE A 270 5.40 4.73 11.63
C ILE A 270 4.55 4.38 12.85
N VAL A 271 4.59 3.14 13.32
CA VAL A 271 3.73 2.62 14.39
C VAL A 271 4.17 3.12 15.77
N GLU A 272 5.46 3.11 16.06
CA GLU A 272 6.01 3.37 17.39
C GLU A 272 6.27 4.86 17.66
N THR A 273 6.37 5.70 16.62
CA THR A 273 6.52 7.15 16.81
C THR A 273 5.19 7.74 17.31
N PRO A 274 5.09 8.37 18.48
CA PRO A 274 3.80 8.78 19.03
C PRO A 274 3.08 9.82 18.15
N ASP A 275 3.79 10.88 17.76
CA ASP A 275 3.26 11.95 16.92
C ASP A 275 3.05 11.45 15.47
N VAL A 276 1.87 11.76 14.92
CA VAL A 276 1.46 11.28 13.60
C VAL A 276 2.22 11.98 12.47
N TYR A 277 2.56 13.25 12.64
CA TYR A 277 3.31 14.01 11.63
C TYR A 277 4.77 13.57 11.61
N ASP A 278 5.34 13.25 12.76
CA ASP A 278 6.64 12.60 12.84
C ASP A 278 6.62 11.21 12.22
N ALA A 279 5.59 10.41 12.50
CA ALA A 279 5.44 9.09 11.89
C ALA A 279 5.34 9.13 10.36
N ALA A 280 4.83 10.23 9.77
CA ALA A 280 4.76 10.41 8.32
C ALA A 280 6.14 10.32 7.65
N ILE A 281 7.22 10.61 8.39
CA ILE A 281 8.60 10.51 7.92
C ILE A 281 8.95 9.06 7.52
N GLY A 282 8.38 8.06 8.19
CA GLY A 282 8.56 6.66 7.81
C GLY A 282 7.96 6.32 6.44
N LEU A 283 6.92 7.05 5.98
CA LEU A 283 6.39 6.87 4.63
C LEU A 283 7.41 7.30 3.56
N ILE A 284 8.23 8.32 3.86
CA ILE A 284 9.30 8.76 2.96
C ILE A 284 10.34 7.65 2.83
N LEU A 285 10.77 7.06 3.95
CA LEU A 285 11.73 5.96 3.96
C LEU A 285 11.23 4.78 3.11
N SER A 286 9.98 4.38 3.31
CA SER A 286 9.35 3.28 2.56
C SER A 286 9.14 3.63 1.07
N GLY A 287 8.81 4.90 0.77
CA GLY A 287 8.67 5.41 -0.59
C GLY A 287 9.97 5.39 -1.38
N VAL A 288 11.05 5.91 -0.80
CA VAL A 288 12.39 5.87 -1.42
C VAL A 288 12.83 4.42 -1.65
N ALA A 289 12.55 3.51 -0.71
CA ALA A 289 12.82 2.08 -0.85
C ALA A 289 12.05 1.45 -2.04
N MET A 290 10.80 1.86 -2.24
CA MET A 290 9.98 1.43 -3.38
C MET A 290 10.56 1.94 -4.71
N ASP A 291 11.04 3.18 -4.75
CA ASP A 291 11.63 3.76 -5.96
C ASP A 291 12.92 3.02 -6.35
N ILE A 292 13.79 2.69 -5.40
CA ILE A 292 14.98 1.85 -5.64
C ILE A 292 14.58 0.45 -6.14
N THR A 293 13.52 -0.15 -5.60
CA THR A 293 13.00 -1.44 -6.08
C THR A 293 12.60 -1.36 -7.56
N ARG A 294 11.91 -0.28 -7.94
CA ARG A 294 11.48 -0.05 -9.31
C ARG A 294 12.67 0.15 -10.25
N MET A 295 13.69 0.88 -9.82
CA MET A 295 14.95 1.01 -10.56
C MET A 295 15.64 -0.35 -10.76
N ALA A 296 15.70 -1.18 -9.72
CA ALA A 296 16.29 -2.53 -9.77
C ALA A 296 15.51 -3.46 -10.72
N ASP A 297 14.19 -3.39 -10.73
CA ASP A 297 13.37 -4.07 -11.74
C ASP A 297 13.64 -3.52 -13.16
N GLY A 298 13.91 -2.22 -13.30
CA GLY A 298 14.37 -1.62 -14.56
C GLY A 298 15.67 -2.27 -15.06
N LEU A 299 16.66 -2.47 -14.18
CA LEU A 299 17.89 -3.20 -14.53
C LEU A 299 17.62 -4.63 -14.98
N LYS A 300 16.68 -5.32 -14.32
CA LYS A 300 16.25 -6.67 -14.72
C LYS A 300 15.70 -6.67 -16.15
N ILE A 301 14.85 -5.71 -16.48
CA ILE A 301 14.23 -5.60 -17.81
C ILE A 301 15.30 -5.33 -18.87
N VAL A 302 16.17 -4.33 -18.64
CA VAL A 302 17.27 -3.95 -19.55
C VAL A 302 18.17 -5.15 -19.87
N THR A 303 18.43 -6.02 -18.89
CA THR A 303 19.35 -7.16 -19.03
C THR A 303 18.67 -8.46 -19.50
N SER A 304 17.34 -8.52 -19.53
CA SER A 304 16.58 -9.72 -19.92
C SER A 304 16.72 -10.07 -21.41
N SER A 305 17.04 -9.09 -22.26
CA SER A 305 17.14 -9.28 -23.72
C SER A 305 18.34 -10.13 -24.15
N LYS A 306 19.34 -10.35 -23.27
CA LYS A 306 20.65 -11.00 -23.55
C LYS A 306 21.45 -10.40 -24.71
N LYS A 307 20.93 -9.37 -25.38
CA LYS A 307 21.59 -8.63 -26.45
C LYS A 307 22.35 -7.46 -25.84
N ALA A 308 23.50 -7.13 -26.41
CA ALA A 308 24.19 -5.91 -26.05
C ALA A 308 23.31 -4.70 -26.43
N LEU A 309 23.30 -3.68 -25.57
CA LEU A 309 22.62 -2.42 -25.87
C LEU A 309 23.23 -1.79 -27.12
N SER A 310 22.37 -1.36 -28.05
CA SER A 310 22.78 -0.51 -29.17
C SER A 310 23.36 0.82 -28.63
N PRO A 311 24.17 1.55 -29.42
CA PRO A 311 24.75 2.81 -28.98
C PRO A 311 23.71 3.80 -28.40
N ASN A 312 22.57 3.97 -29.07
CA ASN A 312 21.49 4.86 -28.63
C ASN A 312 20.85 4.40 -27.31
N LEU A 313 20.59 3.09 -27.15
CA LEU A 313 20.06 2.55 -25.90
C LEU A 313 21.07 2.67 -24.76
N LYS A 314 22.36 2.52 -25.06
CA LYS A 314 23.43 2.68 -24.08
C LYS A 314 23.52 4.12 -23.58
N GLU A 315 23.36 5.10 -24.47
CA GLU A 315 23.33 6.52 -24.12
C GLU A 315 22.12 6.85 -23.23
N LEU A 316 20.91 6.45 -23.65
CA LEU A 316 19.69 6.64 -22.84
C LEU A 316 19.78 5.93 -21.48
N PHE A 317 20.33 4.72 -21.44
CA PHE A 317 20.55 4.00 -20.19
C PHE A 317 21.55 4.72 -19.28
N SER A 318 22.66 5.22 -19.84
CA SER A 318 23.66 5.98 -19.09
C SER A 318 23.07 7.26 -18.49
N GLU A 319 22.22 7.96 -19.26
CA GLU A 319 21.54 9.17 -18.81
C GLU A 319 20.53 8.86 -17.70
N ALA A 320 19.73 7.79 -17.85
CA ALA A 320 18.80 7.34 -16.82
C ALA A 320 19.49 6.99 -15.49
N VAL A 321 20.62 6.28 -15.56
CA VAL A 321 21.44 5.95 -14.39
C VAL A 321 22.02 7.23 -13.75
N THR A 322 22.48 8.17 -14.56
CA THR A 322 23.00 9.45 -14.07
C THR A 322 21.92 10.24 -13.33
N LEU A 323 20.71 10.33 -13.88
CA LEU A 323 19.56 10.96 -13.22
C LEU A 323 19.24 10.31 -11.87
N ALA A 324 19.22 8.97 -11.81
CA ALA A 324 18.98 8.23 -10.58
C ALA A 324 20.07 8.48 -9.53
N THR A 325 21.35 8.39 -9.91
CA THR A 325 22.50 8.64 -9.02
C THR A 325 22.51 10.08 -8.51
N GLU A 326 22.36 11.06 -9.39
CA GLU A 326 22.36 12.47 -9.00
C GLU A 326 21.19 12.80 -8.09
N ALA A 327 20.00 12.24 -8.34
CA ALA A 327 18.83 12.40 -7.47
C ALA A 327 19.06 11.82 -6.08
N TYR A 328 19.58 10.59 -5.99
CA TYR A 328 19.82 9.94 -4.70
C TYR A 328 20.87 10.70 -3.88
N HIS A 329 21.94 11.15 -4.52
CA HIS A 329 22.94 11.99 -3.88
C HIS A 329 22.39 13.35 -3.44
N ALA A 330 21.52 13.97 -4.25
CA ALA A 330 20.83 15.20 -3.87
C ALA A 330 19.94 14.97 -2.64
N PHE A 331 19.16 13.88 -2.62
CA PHE A 331 18.34 13.46 -1.49
C PHE A 331 19.16 13.28 -0.20
N LYS A 332 20.25 12.50 -0.25
CA LYS A 332 21.15 12.29 0.90
C LYS A 332 21.75 13.59 1.42
N ALA A 333 22.17 14.48 0.52
CA ALA A 333 22.79 15.76 0.88
C ALA A 333 21.75 16.86 1.20
N VAL A 334 20.45 16.59 1.03
CA VAL A 334 19.37 17.58 1.09
C VAL A 334 19.68 18.80 0.22
N ASN A 335 20.15 18.55 -1.01
CA ASN A 335 20.58 19.58 -1.95
C ASN A 335 19.46 19.92 -2.94
N PHE A 336 18.72 20.99 -2.65
CA PHE A 336 17.56 21.45 -3.45
C PHE A 336 17.94 21.88 -4.88
N GLU A 337 19.03 22.63 -5.04
CA GLU A 337 19.51 23.10 -6.35
C GLU A 337 19.82 21.92 -7.27
N LYS A 338 20.54 20.92 -6.75
CA LYS A 338 20.85 19.71 -7.51
C LYS A 338 19.58 18.91 -7.84
N ALA A 339 18.62 18.85 -6.93
CA ALA A 339 17.36 18.17 -7.15
C ALA A 339 16.50 18.83 -8.26
N GLU A 340 16.46 20.16 -8.27
CA GLU A 340 15.80 20.94 -9.33
C GLU A 340 16.49 20.71 -10.68
N HIS A 341 17.82 20.74 -10.72
CA HIS A 341 18.57 20.46 -11.94
C HIS A 341 18.29 19.06 -12.51
N VAL A 342 18.22 18.04 -11.64
CA VAL A 342 17.84 16.67 -12.04
C VAL A 342 16.41 16.64 -12.59
N ALA A 343 15.48 17.38 -11.98
CA ALA A 343 14.11 17.45 -12.45
C ALA A 343 14.00 18.06 -13.86
N GLU A 344 14.73 19.13 -14.14
CA GLU A 344 14.80 19.74 -15.48
C GLU A 344 15.43 18.80 -16.51
N ARG A 345 16.51 18.12 -16.12
CA ARG A 345 17.22 17.16 -16.97
C ARG A 345 16.35 15.97 -17.33
N TYR A 346 15.52 15.48 -16.40
CA TYR A 346 14.52 14.45 -16.69
C TYR A 346 13.53 14.85 -17.79
N VAL A 347 13.08 16.11 -17.83
CA VAL A 347 12.17 16.59 -18.89
C VAL A 347 12.83 16.50 -20.27
N LYS A 348 14.13 16.78 -20.38
CA LYS A 348 14.90 16.61 -21.62
C LYS A 348 15.06 15.15 -21.99
N PHE A 349 15.47 14.32 -21.04
CA PHE A 349 15.56 12.87 -21.19
C PHE A 349 14.23 12.27 -21.67
N ARG A 350 13.09 12.72 -21.10
CA ARG A 350 11.76 12.23 -21.46
C ARG A 350 11.43 12.44 -22.93
N LYS A 351 11.84 13.57 -23.51
CA LYS A 351 11.64 13.86 -24.94
C LYS A 351 12.44 12.89 -25.81
N GLN A 352 13.73 12.72 -25.52
CA GLN A 352 14.61 11.79 -26.24
C GLN A 352 14.11 10.34 -26.13
N TRP A 353 13.67 9.95 -24.93
CA TRP A 353 13.08 8.63 -24.71
C TRP A 353 11.82 8.43 -25.54
N MET A 354 10.93 9.43 -25.65
CA MET A 354 9.70 9.31 -26.45
C MET A 354 9.98 9.15 -27.94
N GLU A 355 10.99 9.85 -28.45
CA GLU A 355 11.45 9.70 -29.84
C GLU A 355 11.97 8.28 -30.08
N ALA A 356 12.88 7.80 -29.23
CA ALA A 356 13.37 6.42 -29.28
C ALA A 356 12.24 5.39 -29.13
N PHE A 357 11.27 5.64 -28.25
CA PHE A 357 10.12 4.79 -28.05
C PHE A 357 9.16 4.80 -29.24
N ARG A 358 9.24 5.73 -30.19
CA ARG A 358 8.49 5.66 -31.45
C ARG A 358 9.27 4.86 -32.49
N GLU A 359 10.55 5.13 -32.62
CA GLU A 359 11.41 4.65 -33.72
C GLU A 359 11.97 3.24 -33.50
N MET A 360 12.32 2.89 -32.26
CA MET A 360 13.08 1.66 -31.96
C MET A 360 12.16 0.46 -31.72
N SER A 361 12.64 -0.74 -32.04
CA SER A 361 11.89 -1.99 -31.83
C SER A 361 11.93 -2.49 -30.37
N GLU A 362 12.97 -2.11 -29.62
CA GLU A 362 13.31 -2.60 -28.29
C GLU A 362 12.49 -1.92 -27.18
N LYS A 363 11.16 -1.93 -27.30
CA LYS A 363 10.24 -1.24 -26.37
C LYS A 363 10.44 -1.67 -24.91
N ASP A 364 10.65 -2.97 -24.68
CA ASP A 364 10.85 -3.50 -23.32
C ASP A 364 12.07 -2.88 -22.65
N VAL A 365 13.20 -2.77 -23.36
CA VAL A 365 14.43 -2.16 -22.84
C VAL A 365 14.18 -0.69 -22.52
N LEU A 366 13.48 0.03 -23.40
CA LEU A 366 13.12 1.42 -23.18
C LEU A 366 12.22 1.60 -21.96
N ILE A 367 11.26 0.70 -21.71
CA ILE A 367 10.44 0.69 -20.47
C ILE A 367 11.35 0.52 -19.25
N GLY A 368 12.33 -0.38 -19.30
CA GLY A 368 13.30 -0.55 -18.22
C GLY A 368 14.14 0.71 -17.95
N ILE A 369 14.59 1.39 -19.01
CA ILE A 369 15.35 2.65 -18.92
C ILE A 369 14.49 3.77 -18.33
N GLU A 370 13.25 3.95 -18.83
CA GLU A 370 12.30 4.94 -18.28
C GLU A 370 12.05 4.68 -16.80
N LYS A 371 11.84 3.43 -16.42
CA LYS A 371 11.58 3.05 -15.03
C LYS A 371 12.74 3.48 -14.12
N ILE A 372 13.99 3.45 -14.57
CA ILE A 372 15.12 3.96 -13.79
C ILE A 372 15.05 5.49 -13.70
N ALA A 373 14.93 6.17 -14.84
CA ALA A 373 14.95 7.64 -14.90
C ALA A 373 13.80 8.29 -14.11
N ILE A 374 12.58 7.78 -14.26
CA ILE A 374 11.38 8.35 -13.63
C ILE A 374 11.42 8.22 -12.11
N ASN A 375 11.98 7.14 -11.58
CA ASN A 375 12.15 6.97 -10.14
C ASN A 375 13.27 7.89 -9.61
N GLY A 376 14.30 8.18 -10.41
CA GLY A 376 15.28 9.22 -10.07
C GLY A 376 14.63 10.60 -10.00
N PHE A 377 13.75 10.91 -10.96
CA PHE A 377 12.95 12.12 -10.95
C PHE A 377 12.00 12.22 -9.75
N TYR A 378 11.40 11.12 -9.29
CA TYR A 378 10.58 11.12 -8.08
C TYR A 378 11.42 11.47 -6.83
N LEU A 379 12.58 10.86 -6.67
CA LEU A 379 13.51 11.19 -5.59
C LEU A 379 13.94 12.65 -5.59
N SER A 380 14.20 13.24 -6.76
CA SER A 380 14.54 14.67 -6.83
C SER A 380 13.35 15.54 -6.45
N ARG A 381 12.14 15.13 -6.86
CA ARG A 381 10.90 15.83 -6.53
C ARG A 381 10.53 15.78 -5.06
N LEU A 382 10.96 14.76 -4.34
CA LEU A 382 10.76 14.67 -2.89
C LEU A 382 11.29 15.92 -2.17
N LEU A 383 12.47 16.41 -2.55
CA LEU A 383 13.10 17.56 -1.91
C LEU A 383 12.36 18.88 -2.16
N ILE A 384 11.68 19.02 -3.29
CA ILE A 384 11.00 20.26 -3.68
C ILE A 384 9.51 20.27 -3.31
N LYS A 385 8.97 19.14 -2.84
CA LYS A 385 7.55 18.99 -2.49
C LYS A 385 7.28 19.47 -1.04
N PRO A 386 6.18 20.20 -0.79
CA PRO A 386 5.74 20.50 0.57
C PRO A 386 5.29 19.24 1.30
N LEU A 387 5.74 19.08 2.54
CA LEU A 387 5.38 17.98 3.44
C LEU A 387 4.56 18.48 4.63
N PRO A 388 3.66 17.66 5.19
CA PRO A 388 2.89 18.03 6.38
C PRO A 388 3.76 17.99 7.64
N THR A 389 3.49 18.91 8.56
CA THR A 389 3.97 18.89 9.96
C THR A 389 2.91 19.31 10.95
#